data_AF-A4FQ09-F1
#
_entry.id   AF-A4FQ09-F1
#
_cell.length_a   1.000
_cell.length_b   1.000
_cell.length_c   1.000
_cell.angle_alpha   90.00
_cell.angle_beta   90.00
_cell.angle_gamma   90.00
#
_symmetry.space_group_name_H-M   'P 1'
#
loop_
_entity.id
_entity.type
_entity.pdbx_description
1 polymer ?
#
loop_
_entity_poly.entity_id
_entity_poly.type
_entity_poly.pdbx_seq_one_letter_code
_entity_poly.pdbx_strand_id
1 'polypeptide(L)'
;MERGLALGALFGGVLTSALGWESVFLVNVPLCAAGALAALRLIQPDPVRESGRAFDLPGAVTATAGVTLVVFALVEGPEMGWGQPAVVVSAVLGVVLLVAFARIESRSADPVMPLRLLRHRDLVVAMAVTAVFMATFGVQYYFLTLYLQDVHGYSALATGLAFLPQSLLTTAGTLLGERMVGRFGVRNTLVTGLLLGAVGMVAPASGMAGDGTYAGLLAGIAVLSLGQGLTWTGMWIAAGTGVEHHEQGVASGMASTAQQVGGSAGLAVLVAVAGAAASPVGGLRTAVFATAGVAAVGALAALAFRRREDRALR
;
A
#
# COMPACT_ATOMS: atom_id res chain seq x y z
N MET A 1 -15.63 -8.94 5.27
CA MET A 1 -15.05 -7.68 4.75
C MET A 1 -15.61 -7.29 3.37
N GLU A 2 -15.80 -8.24 2.44
CA GLU A 2 -15.95 -7.89 1.00
C GLU A 2 -17.37 -7.62 0.50
N ARG A 3 -18.41 -7.98 1.27
CA ARG A 3 -19.77 -7.47 1.00
C ARG A 3 -19.80 -5.93 1.01
N GLY A 4 -18.92 -5.30 1.80
CA GLY A 4 -18.80 -3.84 1.89
C GLY A 4 -18.07 -3.19 0.71
N LEU A 5 -17.21 -3.90 -0.03
CA LEU A 5 -16.42 -3.30 -1.11
C LEU A 5 -17.25 -3.15 -2.40
N ALA A 6 -17.99 -4.19 -2.79
CA ALA A 6 -18.91 -4.14 -3.93
C ALA A 6 -20.10 -3.21 -3.64
N LEU A 7 -20.65 -3.26 -2.42
CA LEU A 7 -21.65 -2.29 -1.97
C LEU A 7 -21.06 -0.87 -1.92
N GLY A 8 -19.82 -0.69 -1.45
CA GLY A 8 -19.16 0.61 -1.35
C GLY A 8 -18.89 1.26 -2.71
N ALA A 9 -18.47 0.50 -3.72
CA ALA A 9 -18.28 1.02 -5.08
C ALA A 9 -19.62 1.40 -5.76
N LEU A 10 -20.65 0.56 -5.60
CA LEU A 10 -22.01 0.85 -6.10
C LEU A 10 -22.63 2.05 -5.39
N PHE A 11 -22.63 2.05 -4.06
CA PHE A 11 -23.15 3.16 -3.27
C PHE A 11 -22.33 4.43 -3.47
N GLY A 12 -21.00 4.35 -3.56
CA GLY A 12 -20.12 5.49 -3.80
C GLY A 12 -20.37 6.14 -5.17
N GLY A 13 -20.57 5.34 -6.22
CA GLY A 13 -20.93 5.84 -7.54
C GLY A 13 -22.32 6.49 -7.56
N VAL A 14 -23.32 5.85 -6.94
CA VAL A 14 -24.68 6.41 -6.82
C VAL A 14 -24.68 7.70 -6.00
N LEU A 15 -24.02 7.71 -4.84
CA LEU A 15 -23.90 8.90 -3.99
C LEU A 15 -23.24 10.07 -4.70
N THR A 16 -22.12 9.81 -5.37
CA THR A 16 -21.40 10.84 -6.14
C THR A 16 -22.29 11.42 -7.25
N SER A 17 -23.05 10.56 -7.92
CA SER A 17 -23.95 10.97 -9.01
C SER A 17 -25.21 11.72 -8.53
N ALA A 18 -25.73 11.41 -7.34
CA ALA A 18 -26.99 11.94 -6.85
C ALA A 18 -26.83 13.13 -5.87
N LEU A 19 -25.80 13.10 -5.04
CA LEU A 19 -25.59 14.02 -3.92
C LEU A 19 -24.23 14.75 -3.99
N GLY A 20 -23.48 14.56 -5.07
CA GLY A 20 -22.14 15.10 -5.23
C GLY A 20 -21.06 14.28 -4.50
N TRP A 21 -19.81 14.51 -4.87
CA TRP A 21 -18.66 13.73 -4.42
C TRP A 21 -18.43 13.77 -2.90
N GLU A 22 -18.83 14.85 -2.23
CA GLU A 22 -18.67 15.05 -0.77
C GLU A 22 -19.40 14.00 0.05
N SER A 23 -20.53 13.50 -0.47
CA SER A 23 -21.36 12.50 0.20
C SER A 23 -20.64 11.18 0.48
N VAL A 24 -19.62 10.84 -0.33
CA VAL A 24 -18.78 9.64 -0.13
C VAL A 24 -18.02 9.71 1.20
N PHE A 25 -17.63 10.91 1.64
CA PHE A 25 -16.97 11.10 2.93
C PHE A 25 -17.96 11.03 4.10
N LEU A 26 -19.19 11.56 3.92
CA LEU A 26 -20.23 11.56 4.94
C LEU A 26 -20.70 10.14 5.32
N VAL A 27 -20.66 9.18 4.40
CA VAL A 27 -21.00 7.77 4.70
C VAL A 27 -20.03 7.13 5.68
N ASN A 28 -18.76 7.53 5.70
CA ASN A 28 -17.79 6.98 6.64
C ASN A 28 -18.09 7.38 8.08
N VAL A 29 -18.65 8.58 8.31
CA VAL A 29 -18.94 9.10 9.65
C VAL A 29 -19.85 8.17 10.49
N PRO A 30 -21.05 7.76 10.03
CA PRO A 30 -21.91 6.86 10.80
C PRO A 30 -21.31 5.46 10.96
N LEU A 31 -20.57 4.96 9.96
CA LEU A 31 -19.88 3.67 10.02
C LEU A 31 -18.78 3.68 11.10
N CYS A 32 -17.94 4.72 11.12
CA CYS A 32 -16.91 4.90 12.13
C CYS A 32 -17.52 5.10 13.53
N ALA A 33 -18.61 5.88 13.65
CA ALA A 33 -19.30 6.07 14.92
C ALA A 33 -19.91 4.75 15.44
N ALA A 34 -20.56 3.97 14.58
CA ALA A 34 -21.10 2.67 14.95
C ALA A 34 -20.00 1.69 15.36
N GLY A 35 -18.88 1.68 14.63
CA GLY A 35 -17.69 0.89 14.98
C GLY A 35 -17.10 1.28 16.33
N ALA A 36 -16.96 2.58 16.60
CA ALA A 36 -16.47 3.09 17.89
C ALA A 36 -17.40 2.73 19.05
N LEU A 37 -18.72 2.88 18.86
CA LEU A 37 -19.73 2.49 19.86
C LEU A 37 -19.73 0.98 20.10
N ALA A 38 -19.58 0.17 19.05
CA ALA A 38 -19.49 -1.27 19.15
C ALA A 38 -18.20 -1.69 19.88
N ALA A 39 -17.06 -1.05 19.58
CA ALA A 39 -15.79 -1.29 20.25
C ALA A 39 -15.90 -1.04 21.77
N LEU A 40 -16.52 0.07 22.18
CA LEU A 40 -16.77 0.39 23.59
C LEU A 40 -17.62 -0.67 24.32
N ARG A 41 -18.45 -1.42 23.60
CA ARG A 41 -19.34 -2.44 24.18
C ARG A 41 -18.80 -3.86 24.09
N LEU A 42 -18.04 -4.18 23.05
CA LEU A 42 -17.65 -5.55 22.69
C LEU A 42 -16.19 -5.87 23.03
N ILE A 43 -15.32 -4.86 23.10
CA ILE A 43 -13.91 -5.06 23.46
C ILE A 43 -13.79 -4.93 24.97
N GLN A 44 -13.23 -5.96 25.61
CA GLN A 44 -13.00 -5.91 27.05
C GLN A 44 -11.99 -4.79 27.37
N PRO A 45 -12.15 -4.08 28.50
CA PRO A 45 -11.16 -3.10 28.93
C PRO A 45 -9.80 -3.76 29.05
N ASP A 46 -8.78 -3.16 28.44
CA ASP A 46 -7.40 -3.58 28.65
C ASP A 46 -7.09 -3.56 30.16
N PRO A 47 -6.23 -4.47 30.66
CA PRO A 47 -5.76 -4.42 32.03
C PRO A 47 -5.16 -3.04 32.33
N VAL A 48 -5.32 -2.58 33.57
CA VAL A 48 -4.81 -1.28 34.03
C VAL A 48 -3.37 -1.12 33.56
N ARG A 49 -3.13 -0.10 32.72
CA ARG A 49 -1.79 0.29 32.25
C ARG A 49 -0.82 0.22 33.42
N GLU A 50 0.28 -0.50 33.27
CA GLU A 50 1.40 -0.40 34.22
C GLU A 50 1.69 1.10 34.40
N SER A 51 1.51 1.57 35.63
CA SER A 51 1.69 2.97 36.00
C SER A 51 3.14 3.36 35.73
N GLY A 52 3.39 4.04 34.62
CA GLY A 52 4.75 4.41 34.21
C GLY A 52 4.90 4.83 32.76
N ARG A 53 4.06 4.33 31.83
CA ARG A 53 4.24 4.64 30.40
C ARG A 53 3.72 6.02 30.02
N ALA A 54 4.62 6.99 29.84
CA ALA A 54 4.28 8.32 29.35
C ALA A 54 4.05 8.29 27.83
N PHE A 55 3.04 8.99 27.33
CA PHE A 55 2.83 9.13 25.88
C PHE A 55 3.93 10.01 25.29
N ASP A 56 4.74 9.45 24.38
CA ASP A 56 5.80 10.19 23.68
C ASP A 56 5.22 11.11 22.60
N LEU A 57 4.64 12.22 23.07
CA LEU A 57 4.08 13.28 22.25
C LEU A 57 5.13 13.91 21.32
N PRO A 58 6.37 14.24 21.76
CA PRO A 58 7.40 14.75 20.86
C PRO A 58 7.73 13.80 19.72
N GLY A 59 7.87 12.50 20.00
CA GLY A 59 8.09 11.45 19.01
C GLY A 59 6.92 11.37 18.02
N ALA A 60 5.68 11.32 18.51
CA ALA A 60 4.49 11.26 17.68
C ALA A 60 4.35 12.47 16.73
N VAL A 61 4.57 13.69 17.23
CA VAL A 61 4.47 14.93 16.44
C VAL A 61 5.57 14.99 15.38
N THR A 62 6.82 14.70 15.76
CA THR A 62 7.95 14.76 14.82
C THR A 62 7.87 13.68 13.73
N ALA A 63 7.44 12.46 14.07
CA ALA A 63 7.18 11.41 13.08
C ALA A 63 6.06 11.79 12.12
N THR A 64 4.92 12.23 12.65
CA THR A 64 3.73 12.55 11.83
C THR A 64 4.04 13.71 10.89
N ALA A 65 4.53 14.83 11.42
CA ALA A 65 4.86 15.99 10.60
C ALA A 65 5.99 15.68 9.60
N GLY A 66 7.01 14.92 10.02
CA GLY A 66 8.12 14.51 9.16
C GLY A 66 7.66 13.68 7.96
N VAL A 67 6.88 12.62 8.19
CA VAL A 67 6.33 11.77 7.11
C VAL A 67 5.40 12.59 6.22
N THR A 68 4.50 13.40 6.79
CA THR A 68 3.57 14.22 6.00
C THR A 68 4.30 15.16 5.05
N LEU A 69 5.35 15.86 5.51
CA LEU A 69 6.10 16.78 4.66
C LEU A 69 6.90 16.08 3.57
N VAL A 70 7.48 14.90 3.86
CA VAL A 70 8.17 14.09 2.83
C VAL A 70 7.18 13.61 1.77
N VAL A 71 6.02 13.07 2.20
CA VAL A 71 4.97 12.62 1.28
C VAL A 71 4.45 13.80 0.44
N PHE A 72 4.21 14.96 1.06
CA PHE A 72 3.80 16.18 0.35
C PHE A 72 4.80 16.55 -0.75
N ALA A 73 6.10 16.60 -0.44
CA ALA A 73 7.12 16.95 -1.42
C ALA A 73 7.20 15.93 -2.58
N LEU A 74 6.98 14.64 -2.31
CA LEU A 74 6.98 13.59 -3.34
C LEU A 74 5.74 13.62 -4.23
N VAL A 75 4.58 13.97 -3.67
CA VAL A 75 3.30 14.02 -4.39
C VAL A 75 3.15 15.31 -5.20
N GLU A 76 3.48 16.46 -4.61
CA GLU A 76 3.34 17.78 -5.25
C GLU A 76 4.55 18.14 -6.13
N GLY A 77 5.71 17.53 -5.89
CA GLY A 77 6.95 17.78 -6.64
C GLY A 77 6.79 17.68 -8.16
N PRO A 78 6.13 16.65 -8.70
CA PRO A 78 5.85 16.54 -10.13
C PRO A 78 4.96 17.65 -10.71
N GLU A 79 3.96 18.13 -9.96
CA GLU A 79 3.00 19.13 -10.44
C GLU A 79 3.51 20.56 -10.25
N MET A 80 4.00 20.88 -9.05
CA MET A 80 4.50 22.22 -8.73
C MET A 80 5.92 22.45 -9.26
N GLY A 81 6.68 21.39 -9.46
CA GLY A 81 8.09 21.41 -9.86
C GLY A 81 9.03 21.27 -8.66
N TRP A 82 10.01 20.38 -8.79
CA TRP A 82 10.96 20.03 -7.73
C TRP A 82 11.80 21.20 -7.18
N GLY A 83 11.99 22.26 -7.97
CA GLY A 83 12.73 23.46 -7.58
C GLY A 83 11.92 24.48 -6.78
N GLN A 84 10.60 24.29 -6.63
CA GLN A 84 9.77 25.25 -5.90
C GLN A 84 10.16 25.30 -4.43
N PRO A 85 10.24 26.50 -3.81
CA PRO A 85 10.60 26.65 -2.41
C PRO A 85 9.72 25.81 -1.47
N ALA A 86 8.42 25.70 -1.74
CA ALA A 86 7.49 24.90 -0.94
C ALA A 86 7.86 23.41 -0.92
N VAL A 87 8.24 22.85 -2.08
CA VAL A 87 8.64 21.43 -2.22
C VAL A 87 9.98 21.19 -1.53
N VAL A 88 10.97 22.05 -1.79
CA VAL A 88 12.31 21.93 -1.20
C VAL A 88 12.28 22.09 0.32
N VAL A 89 11.60 23.11 0.83
CA VAL A 89 11.46 23.35 2.28
C VAL A 89 10.75 22.18 2.94
N SER A 90 9.68 21.65 2.34
CA SER A 90 8.95 20.50 2.89
C SER A 90 9.83 19.24 2.91
N ALA A 91 10.57 18.96 1.83
CA ALA A 91 11.49 17.83 1.79
C ALA A 91 12.60 17.93 2.86
N VAL A 92 13.25 19.09 2.96
CA VAL A 92 14.33 19.32 3.94
C VAL A 92 13.79 19.28 5.36
N LEU A 93 12.71 19.99 5.65
CA LEU A 93 12.10 20.02 6.99
C LEU A 93 11.57 18.65 7.39
N GLY A 94 10.99 17.90 6.45
CA GLY A 94 10.55 16.53 6.66
C GLY A 94 11.70 15.62 7.07
N VAL A 95 12.82 15.64 6.33
CA VAL A 95 14.03 14.88 6.68
C VAL A 95 14.58 15.31 8.05
N VAL A 96 14.65 16.61 8.33
CA VAL A 96 15.11 17.13 9.63
C VAL A 96 14.23 16.62 10.77
N LEU A 97 12.90 16.62 10.61
CA LEU A 97 11.96 16.12 11.61
C LEU A 97 12.07 14.62 11.81
N LEU A 98 12.30 13.84 10.74
CA LEU A 98 12.52 12.40 10.86
C LEU A 98 13.85 12.07 11.56
N VAL A 99 14.90 12.87 11.32
CA VAL A 99 16.17 12.76 12.06
C VAL A 99 15.98 13.16 13.53
N ALA A 100 15.19 14.20 13.80
CA ALA A 100 14.83 14.60 15.16
C ALA A 100 14.04 13.50 15.87
N PHE A 101 13.05 12.91 15.20
CA PHE A 101 12.29 11.75 15.67
C PHE A 101 13.21 10.60 16.07
N ALA A 102 14.12 10.18 15.18
CA ALA A 102 15.07 9.10 15.47
C ALA A 102 15.93 9.40 16.72
N ARG A 103 16.33 10.67 16.92
CA ARG A 103 17.07 11.09 18.12
C ARG A 103 16.20 11.09 19.37
N ILE A 104 14.95 11.55 19.29
CA ILE A 104 13.99 11.57 20.40
C ILE A 104 13.73 10.13 20.85
N GLU A 105 13.37 9.25 19.91
CA GLU A 105 13.12 7.83 20.16
C GLU A 105 14.32 7.12 20.77
N SER A 106 15.56 7.45 20.33
CA SER A 106 16.77 6.85 20.91
C SER A 106 17.03 7.24 22.37
N ARG A 107 16.39 8.30 22.87
CA ARG A 107 16.56 8.83 24.23
C ARG A 107 15.28 8.74 25.08
N SER A 108 14.15 8.36 24.47
CA SER A 108 12.86 8.26 25.12
C SER A 108 12.80 7.04 26.03
N ALA A 109 12.17 7.17 27.21
CA ALA A 109 11.95 6.06 28.12
C ALA A 109 10.81 5.14 27.63
N ASP A 110 9.83 5.72 26.92
CA ASP A 110 8.69 5.02 26.32
C ASP A 110 8.57 5.39 24.82
N PRO A 111 9.49 4.87 23.99
CA PRO A 111 9.50 5.14 22.56
C PRO A 111 8.19 4.74 21.87
N VAL A 112 7.67 5.60 20.99
CA VAL A 112 6.53 5.26 20.09
C VAL A 112 6.93 4.15 19.13
N MET A 113 8.19 4.17 18.68
CA MET A 113 8.75 3.19 17.76
C MET A 113 10.07 2.66 18.31
N PRO A 114 10.02 1.63 19.19
CA PRO A 114 11.22 1.02 19.74
C PRO A 114 12.21 0.64 18.64
N LEU A 115 13.36 1.32 18.57
CA LEU A 115 14.35 1.13 17.49
C LEU A 115 14.87 -0.32 17.42
N ARG A 116 14.70 -1.10 18.50
CA ARG A 116 14.93 -2.56 18.52
C ARG A 116 14.12 -3.31 17.47
N LEU A 117 12.91 -2.83 17.14
CA LEU A 117 12.04 -3.42 16.11
C LEU A 117 12.68 -3.33 14.73
N LEU A 118 13.48 -2.29 14.44
CA LEU A 118 14.25 -2.20 13.19
C LEU A 118 15.40 -3.23 13.13
N ARG A 119 15.76 -3.88 14.24
CA ARG A 119 16.72 -5.00 14.23
C ARG A 119 16.03 -6.33 13.90
N HIS A 120 14.70 -6.39 13.96
CA HIS A 120 13.95 -7.56 13.51
C HIS A 120 13.95 -7.62 11.98
N ARG A 121 14.82 -8.47 11.45
CA ARG A 121 14.98 -8.67 10.00
C ARG A 121 13.65 -8.90 9.28
N ASP A 122 12.77 -9.73 9.84
CA ASP A 122 11.49 -10.05 9.19
C ASP A 122 10.57 -8.83 9.12
N LEU A 123 10.56 -7.97 10.14
CA LEU A 123 9.79 -6.71 10.12
C LEU A 123 10.35 -5.72 9.09
N VAL A 124 11.67 -5.55 9.03
CA VAL A 124 12.32 -4.67 8.04
C VAL A 124 12.04 -5.16 6.61
N VAL A 125 12.13 -6.47 6.38
CA VAL A 125 11.80 -7.06 5.07
C VAL A 125 10.31 -6.87 4.77
N ALA A 126 9.42 -7.03 5.75
CA ALA A 126 7.99 -6.76 5.58
C ALA A 126 7.72 -5.29 5.21
N MET A 127 8.33 -4.32 5.91
CA MET A 127 8.22 -2.90 5.58
C MET A 127 8.71 -2.60 4.16
N ALA A 128 9.84 -3.18 3.75
CA ALA A 128 10.37 -3.02 2.40
C ALA A 128 9.42 -3.60 1.34
N VAL A 129 8.88 -4.80 1.57
CA VAL A 129 7.89 -5.43 0.68
C VAL A 129 6.61 -4.61 0.61
N THR A 130 6.12 -4.07 1.72
CA THR A 130 4.93 -3.21 1.75
C THR A 130 5.15 -1.89 1.00
N ALA A 131 6.34 -1.29 1.13
CA ALA A 131 6.72 -0.10 0.37
C ALA A 131 6.76 -0.39 -1.15
N VAL A 132 7.40 -1.49 -1.54
CA VAL A 132 7.44 -1.96 -2.93
C VAL A 132 6.03 -2.26 -3.45
N PHE A 133 5.18 -2.89 -2.64
CA PHE A 133 3.80 -3.19 -3.00
C PHE A 133 3.03 -1.92 -3.36
N MET A 134 3.09 -0.86 -2.54
CA MET A 134 2.40 0.38 -2.89
C MET A 134 3.03 1.14 -4.04
N ALA A 135 4.35 1.14 -4.15
CA ALA A 135 5.06 1.74 -5.28
C ALA A 135 4.64 1.11 -6.62
N THR A 136 4.15 -0.13 -6.59
CA THR A 136 3.82 -0.91 -7.78
C THR A 136 2.32 -1.05 -8.01
N PHE A 137 1.61 -1.74 -7.11
CA PHE A 137 0.19 -2.00 -7.24
C PHE A 137 -0.69 -0.80 -6.88
N GLY A 138 -0.26 0.03 -5.92
CA GLY A 138 -1.03 1.19 -5.48
C GLY A 138 -1.26 2.22 -6.59
N VAL A 139 -0.22 2.41 -7.40
CA VAL A 139 -0.20 3.40 -8.49
C VAL A 139 -1.03 2.94 -9.70
N GLN A 140 -1.28 1.63 -9.87
CA GLN A 140 -2.03 1.11 -11.03
C GLN A 140 -3.46 1.67 -11.10
N TYR A 141 -4.11 1.86 -9.96
CA TYR A 141 -5.51 2.30 -9.91
C TYR A 141 -5.64 3.72 -10.44
N TYR A 142 -4.66 4.56 -10.15
CA TYR A 142 -4.58 5.93 -10.67
C TYR A 142 -4.46 5.92 -12.20
N PHE A 143 -3.48 5.21 -12.76
CA PHE A 143 -3.29 5.14 -14.21
C PHE A 143 -4.46 4.50 -14.94
N LEU A 144 -5.06 3.43 -14.39
CA LEU A 144 -6.23 2.80 -15.01
C LEU A 144 -7.46 3.71 -14.98
N THR A 145 -7.63 4.50 -13.92
CA THR A 145 -8.70 5.50 -13.82
C THR A 145 -8.52 6.57 -14.90
N LEU A 146 -7.31 7.16 -15.02
CA LEU A 146 -7.01 8.14 -16.07
C LEU A 146 -7.25 7.56 -17.47
N TYR A 147 -6.80 6.34 -17.72
CA TYR A 147 -7.02 5.69 -19.02
C TYR A 147 -8.50 5.51 -19.34
N LEU A 148 -9.31 5.04 -18.39
CA LEU A 148 -10.74 4.84 -18.62
C LEU A 148 -11.49 6.16 -18.79
N GLN A 149 -11.13 7.20 -18.03
CA GLN A 149 -11.84 8.49 -18.07
C GLN A 149 -11.35 9.38 -19.22
N ASP A 150 -10.04 9.61 -19.34
CA ASP A 150 -9.49 10.57 -20.31
C ASP A 150 -9.39 10.00 -21.73
N VAL A 151 -9.16 8.69 -21.87
CA VAL A 151 -9.01 8.05 -23.19
C VAL A 151 -10.31 7.42 -23.67
N HIS A 152 -11.03 6.70 -22.79
CA HIS A 152 -12.29 6.01 -23.15
C HIS A 152 -13.55 6.83 -22.82
N GLY A 153 -13.42 7.99 -22.18
CA GLY A 153 -14.55 8.87 -21.88
C GLY A 153 -15.53 8.28 -20.86
N TYR A 154 -15.12 7.31 -20.04
CA TYR A 154 -16.01 6.66 -19.08
C TYR A 154 -16.43 7.66 -17.99
N SER A 155 -17.70 7.60 -17.60
CA SER A 155 -18.16 8.29 -16.41
C SER A 155 -17.53 7.68 -15.14
N ALA A 156 -17.55 8.43 -14.04
CA ALA A 156 -17.08 7.93 -12.74
C ALA A 156 -17.79 6.62 -12.34
N LEU A 157 -19.09 6.49 -12.62
CA LEU A 157 -19.87 5.28 -12.37
C LEU A 157 -19.39 4.10 -13.24
N ALA A 158 -19.19 4.33 -14.54
CA ALA A 158 -18.71 3.29 -15.45
C ALA A 158 -17.28 2.83 -15.08
N THR A 159 -16.43 3.76 -14.65
CA THR A 159 -15.08 3.46 -14.15
C THR A 159 -15.12 2.63 -12.86
N GLY A 160 -15.99 3.00 -11.90
CA GLY A 160 -16.20 2.22 -10.68
C GLY A 160 -16.69 0.79 -10.97
N LEU A 161 -17.60 0.63 -11.92
CA LEU A 161 -18.07 -0.69 -12.38
C LEU A 161 -16.95 -1.49 -13.06
N ALA A 162 -16.07 -0.84 -13.84
CA ALA A 162 -14.92 -1.48 -14.48
C ALA A 162 -13.88 -2.00 -13.46
N PHE A 163 -13.83 -1.45 -12.25
CA PHE A 163 -12.98 -1.97 -11.17
C PHE A 163 -13.56 -3.20 -10.46
N LEU A 164 -14.86 -3.50 -10.60
CA LEU A 164 -15.49 -4.63 -9.89
C LEU A 164 -14.83 -5.98 -10.19
N PRO A 165 -14.54 -6.37 -11.46
CA PRO A 165 -13.85 -7.62 -11.74
C PRO A 165 -12.46 -7.67 -11.10
N GLN A 166 -11.73 -6.56 -11.14
CA GLN A 166 -10.42 -6.43 -10.52
C GLN A 166 -10.51 -6.64 -9.00
N SER A 167 -11.45 -5.96 -8.34
CA SER A 167 -11.72 -6.13 -6.91
C SER A 167 -12.07 -7.57 -6.54
N LEU A 168 -12.93 -8.24 -7.31
CA LEU A 168 -13.31 -9.64 -7.07
C LEU A 168 -12.10 -10.59 -7.19
N LEU A 169 -11.22 -10.35 -8.14
CA LEU A 169 -10.01 -11.15 -8.35
C LEU A 169 -8.98 -10.87 -7.26
N THR A 170 -8.82 -9.62 -6.83
CA THR A 170 -7.97 -9.27 -5.68
C THR A 170 -8.48 -9.93 -4.41
N THR A 171 -9.79 -9.91 -4.18
CA THR A 171 -10.48 -10.66 -3.11
C THR A 171 -10.17 -12.15 -3.16
N ALA A 172 -10.33 -12.78 -4.32
CA ALA A 172 -9.99 -14.19 -4.49
C ALA A 172 -8.51 -14.46 -4.19
N GLY A 173 -7.63 -13.53 -4.58
CA GLY A 173 -6.21 -13.54 -4.26
C GLY A 173 -5.94 -13.45 -2.76
N THR A 174 -6.64 -12.57 -2.03
CA THR A 174 -6.51 -12.42 -0.57
C THR A 174 -6.85 -13.72 0.14
N LEU A 175 -8.00 -14.33 -0.21
CA LEU A 175 -8.45 -15.61 0.35
C LEU A 175 -7.51 -16.77 0.01
N LEU A 176 -7.00 -16.79 -1.22
CA LEU A 176 -5.99 -17.77 -1.62
C LEU A 176 -4.67 -17.54 -0.87
N GLY A 177 -4.30 -16.29 -0.65
CA GLY A 177 -3.13 -15.86 0.11
C GLY A 177 -3.18 -16.36 1.55
N GLU A 178 -4.31 -16.26 2.24
CA GLU A 178 -4.48 -16.80 3.60
C GLU A 178 -4.20 -18.30 3.65
N ARG A 179 -4.78 -19.05 2.71
CA ARG A 179 -4.56 -20.51 2.60
C ARG A 179 -3.11 -20.84 2.24
N MET A 180 -2.51 -20.08 1.33
CA MET A 180 -1.12 -20.27 0.92
C MET A 180 -0.15 -19.95 2.05
N VAL A 181 -0.40 -18.90 2.85
CA VAL A 181 0.41 -18.61 4.03
C VAL A 181 0.34 -19.76 5.02
N GLY A 182 -0.85 -20.30 5.28
CA GLY A 182 -1.03 -21.46 6.16
C GLY A 182 -0.31 -22.73 5.67
N ARG A 183 -0.25 -22.95 4.36
CA ARG A 183 0.32 -24.18 3.77
C ARG A 183 1.79 -24.10 3.37
N PHE A 184 2.22 -22.95 2.84
CA PHE A 184 3.54 -22.76 2.23
C PHE A 184 4.38 -21.67 2.93
N GLY A 185 3.80 -20.98 3.91
CA GLY A 185 4.46 -19.91 4.66
C GLY A 185 4.46 -18.55 3.96
N VAL A 186 4.60 -17.50 4.78
CA VAL A 186 4.59 -16.07 4.37
C VAL A 186 5.56 -15.79 3.22
N ARG A 187 6.78 -16.30 3.32
CA ARG A 187 7.85 -16.12 2.32
C ARG A 187 7.42 -16.55 0.93
N ASN A 188 6.88 -17.76 0.80
CA ASN A 188 6.52 -18.33 -0.50
C ASN A 188 5.27 -17.64 -1.07
N THR A 189 4.30 -17.28 -0.22
CA THR A 189 3.13 -16.51 -0.66
C THR A 189 3.53 -15.14 -1.20
N LEU A 190 4.40 -14.40 -0.51
CA LEU A 190 4.86 -13.07 -0.95
C LEU A 190 5.63 -13.13 -2.26
N VAL A 191 6.58 -14.06 -2.38
CA VAL A 191 7.33 -14.26 -3.63
C VAL A 191 6.39 -14.59 -4.79
N THR A 192 5.42 -15.48 -4.55
CA THR A 192 4.45 -15.88 -5.59
C THR A 192 3.56 -14.71 -6.00
N GLY A 193 3.03 -13.95 -5.03
CA GLY A 193 2.19 -12.79 -5.30
C GLY A 193 2.91 -11.68 -6.07
N LEU A 194 4.15 -11.37 -5.69
CA LEU A 194 4.96 -10.34 -6.35
C LEU A 194 5.36 -10.75 -7.78
N LEU A 195 5.70 -12.03 -8.00
CA LEU A 195 6.01 -12.53 -9.34
C LEU A 195 4.76 -12.60 -10.23
N LEU A 196 3.62 -13.04 -9.69
CA LEU A 196 2.34 -13.00 -10.41
C LEU A 196 1.99 -11.55 -10.78
N GLY A 197 2.16 -10.61 -9.86
CA GLY A 197 1.98 -9.18 -10.14
C GLY A 197 2.88 -8.70 -11.27
N ALA A 198 4.18 -9.00 -11.21
CA ALA A 198 5.13 -8.63 -12.26
C ALA A 198 4.74 -9.20 -13.63
N VAL A 199 4.34 -10.47 -13.71
CA VAL A 199 3.86 -11.11 -14.95
C VAL A 199 2.56 -10.47 -15.44
N GLY A 200 1.62 -10.22 -14.52
CA GLY A 200 0.33 -9.57 -14.80
C GLY A 200 0.48 -8.13 -15.30
N MET A 201 1.56 -7.43 -14.93
CA MET A 201 1.92 -6.11 -15.47
C MET A 201 2.53 -6.20 -16.87
N VAL A 202 3.37 -7.21 -17.14
CA VAL A 202 4.07 -7.35 -18.43
C VAL A 202 3.13 -7.79 -19.57
N ALA A 203 2.17 -8.67 -19.28
CA ALA A 203 1.29 -9.23 -20.31
C ALA A 203 0.46 -8.16 -21.06
N PRO A 204 -0.22 -7.22 -20.38
CA PRO A 204 -0.92 -6.12 -21.06
C PRO A 204 0.01 -5.17 -21.82
N ALA A 205 1.22 -4.87 -21.29
CA ALA A 205 2.17 -3.96 -21.90
C ALA A 205 2.73 -4.46 -23.24
N SER A 206 2.77 -5.78 -23.44
CA SER A 206 3.16 -6.40 -24.71
C SER A 206 2.06 -6.31 -25.79
N GLY A 207 0.78 -6.26 -25.38
CA GLY A 207 -0.38 -6.18 -26.27
C GLY A 207 -0.77 -4.75 -26.69
N MET A 208 -0.28 -3.72 -25.98
CA MET A 208 -0.54 -2.31 -26.29
C MET A 208 0.10 -1.80 -27.61
N ALA A 209 0.87 -2.64 -28.32
CA ALA A 209 1.54 -2.29 -29.57
C ALA A 209 0.80 -2.74 -30.86
N GLY A 210 -0.39 -3.33 -30.77
CA GLY A 210 -1.19 -3.76 -31.94
C GLY A 210 -2.68 -3.90 -31.62
N ASP A 211 -3.43 -4.60 -32.50
CA ASP A 211 -4.90 -4.88 -32.46
C ASP A 211 -5.35 -5.73 -31.25
N GLY A 212 -4.74 -5.51 -30.09
CA GLY A 212 -4.93 -6.28 -28.86
C GLY A 212 -6.39 -6.30 -28.43
N THR A 213 -6.98 -7.49 -28.45
CA THR A 213 -8.36 -7.70 -28.03
C THR A 213 -8.48 -7.46 -26.52
N TYR A 214 -9.57 -6.82 -26.08
CA TYR A 214 -9.89 -6.57 -24.66
C TYR A 214 -9.76 -7.84 -23.77
N ALA A 215 -9.98 -9.02 -24.34
CA ALA A 215 -9.78 -10.31 -23.68
C ALA A 215 -8.32 -10.57 -23.24
N GLY A 216 -7.32 -10.11 -24.01
CA GLY A 216 -5.89 -10.22 -23.63
C GLY A 216 -5.51 -9.31 -22.46
N LEU A 217 -6.16 -8.14 -22.36
CA LEU A 217 -6.05 -7.23 -21.21
C LEU A 217 -6.70 -7.83 -19.95
N LEU A 218 -7.86 -8.47 -20.09
CA LEU A 218 -8.56 -9.10 -18.96
C LEU A 218 -7.74 -10.22 -18.30
N ALA A 219 -7.05 -11.05 -19.09
CA ALA A 219 -6.19 -12.10 -18.55
C ALA A 219 -5.03 -11.54 -17.72
N GLY A 220 -4.37 -10.47 -18.20
CA GLY A 220 -3.31 -9.78 -17.46
C GLY A 220 -3.81 -9.12 -16.18
N ILE A 221 -4.95 -8.43 -16.24
CA ILE A 221 -5.60 -7.82 -15.07
C ILE A 221 -5.96 -8.90 -14.04
N ALA A 222 -6.41 -10.08 -14.47
CA ALA A 222 -6.73 -11.16 -13.57
C ALA A 222 -5.51 -11.68 -12.81
N VAL A 223 -4.41 -11.94 -13.53
CA VAL A 223 -3.15 -12.39 -12.94
C VAL A 223 -2.58 -11.35 -11.97
N LEU A 224 -2.63 -10.07 -12.38
CA LEU A 224 -2.23 -8.93 -11.59
C LEU A 224 -3.02 -8.81 -10.28
N SER A 225 -4.34 -8.89 -10.37
CA SER A 225 -5.26 -8.79 -9.22
C SER A 225 -5.05 -9.93 -8.23
N LEU A 226 -4.89 -11.16 -8.72
CA LEU A 226 -4.58 -12.30 -7.86
C LEU A 226 -3.24 -12.10 -7.14
N GLY A 227 -2.19 -11.70 -7.87
CA GLY A 227 -0.88 -11.39 -7.28
C GLY A 227 -0.93 -10.28 -6.23
N GLN A 228 -1.74 -9.25 -6.50
CA GLN A 228 -2.00 -8.15 -5.56
C GLN A 228 -2.61 -8.67 -4.25
N GLY A 229 -3.67 -9.48 -4.33
CA GLY A 229 -4.34 -10.05 -3.16
C GLY A 229 -3.42 -10.96 -2.33
N LEU A 230 -2.65 -11.84 -2.99
CA LEU A 230 -1.67 -12.70 -2.32
C LEU A 230 -0.64 -11.87 -1.53
N THR A 231 -0.12 -10.82 -2.17
CA THR A 231 0.90 -9.96 -1.58
C THR A 231 0.33 -9.14 -0.42
N TRP A 232 -0.88 -8.61 -0.58
CA TRP A 232 -1.58 -7.84 0.45
C TRP A 232 -1.78 -8.63 1.74
N THR A 233 -2.26 -9.88 1.64
CA THR A 233 -2.40 -10.75 2.81
C THR A 233 -1.03 -11.07 3.42
N GLY A 234 -0.07 -11.44 2.57
CA GLY A 234 1.25 -11.85 3.03
C GLY A 234 2.00 -10.74 3.78
N MET A 235 1.89 -9.48 3.34
CA MET A 235 2.64 -8.37 3.92
C MET A 235 2.15 -8.00 5.32
N TRP A 236 0.83 -8.03 5.56
CA TRP A 236 0.26 -7.73 6.87
C TRP A 236 0.52 -8.85 7.88
N ILE A 237 0.49 -10.11 7.42
CA ILE A 237 0.91 -11.23 8.26
C ILE A 237 2.41 -11.13 8.57
N ALA A 238 3.23 -10.80 7.58
CA ALA A 238 4.68 -10.62 7.75
C ALA A 238 5.01 -9.53 8.78
N ALA A 239 4.32 -8.38 8.72
CA ALA A 239 4.54 -7.27 9.63
C ALA A 239 4.24 -7.63 11.10
N GLY A 240 3.27 -8.52 11.34
CA GLY A 240 2.97 -9.03 12.69
C GLY A 240 3.81 -10.24 13.11
N THR A 241 4.57 -10.86 12.20
CA THR A 241 5.29 -12.11 12.48
C THR A 241 6.54 -11.86 13.31
N GLY A 242 6.64 -12.52 14.47
CA GLY A 242 7.83 -12.44 15.33
C GLY A 242 7.94 -11.16 16.15
N VAL A 243 6.85 -10.39 16.23
CA VAL A 243 6.67 -9.22 17.09
C VAL A 243 5.81 -9.60 18.29
N GLU A 244 6.17 -9.10 19.48
CA GLU A 244 5.42 -9.36 20.71
C GLU A 244 3.99 -8.80 20.62
N HIS A 245 3.01 -9.44 21.28
CA HIS A 245 1.59 -9.11 21.10
C HIS A 245 1.28 -7.63 21.41
N HIS A 246 1.95 -7.04 22.42
CA HIS A 246 1.77 -5.64 22.80
C HIS A 246 2.46 -4.64 21.85
N GLU A 247 3.33 -5.11 20.94
CA GLU A 247 4.02 -4.28 19.94
C GLU A 247 3.42 -4.42 18.53
N GLN A 248 2.42 -5.29 18.35
CA GLN A 248 1.79 -5.51 17.02
C GLN A 248 1.18 -4.24 16.43
N GLY A 249 0.61 -3.38 17.28
CA GLY A 249 0.08 -2.07 16.84
C GLY A 249 1.18 -1.17 16.28
N VAL A 250 2.35 -1.14 16.93
CA VAL A 250 3.51 -0.37 16.48
C VAL A 250 4.06 -0.93 15.18
N ALA A 251 4.25 -2.25 15.09
CA ALA A 251 4.73 -2.90 13.87
C ALA A 251 3.78 -2.68 12.67
N SER A 252 2.48 -2.75 12.89
CA SER A 252 1.46 -2.44 11.87
C SER A 252 1.50 -0.96 11.45
N GLY A 253 1.70 -0.05 12.40
CA GLY A 253 1.89 1.38 12.13
C GLY A 253 3.16 1.65 11.31
N MET A 254 4.26 0.98 11.63
CA MET A 254 5.52 1.05 10.85
C MET A 254 5.33 0.55 9.43
N ALA A 255 4.63 -0.58 9.24
CA ALA A 255 4.33 -1.12 7.92
C ALA A 255 3.39 -0.20 7.12
N SER A 256 2.34 0.35 7.76
CA SER A 256 1.45 1.38 7.17
C SER A 256 2.24 2.62 6.73
N THR A 257 3.20 3.06 7.54
CA THR A 257 4.01 4.23 7.20
C THR A 257 4.92 3.95 6.00
N ALA A 258 5.60 2.80 6.01
CA ALA A 258 6.40 2.34 4.88
C ALA A 258 5.57 2.20 3.60
N GLN A 259 4.31 1.77 3.73
CA GLN A 259 3.32 1.70 2.65
C GLN A 259 3.14 3.07 1.96
N GLN A 260 2.83 4.11 2.75
CA GLN A 260 2.55 5.46 2.23
C GLN A 260 3.80 6.12 1.63
N VAL A 261 4.95 5.96 2.28
CA VAL A 261 6.24 6.45 1.75
C VAL A 261 6.60 5.73 0.46
N GLY A 262 6.40 4.42 0.39
CA GLY A 262 6.63 3.63 -0.83
C GLY A 262 5.72 4.05 -1.98
N GLY A 263 4.43 4.29 -1.72
CA GLY A 263 3.48 4.75 -2.73
C GLY A 263 3.84 6.11 -3.33
N SER A 264 4.18 7.09 -2.48
CA SER A 264 4.57 8.43 -2.93
C SER A 264 5.90 8.43 -3.69
N ALA A 265 6.92 7.74 -3.19
CA ALA A 265 8.21 7.60 -3.89
C ALA A 265 8.07 6.83 -5.21
N GLY A 266 7.27 5.75 -5.22
CA GLY A 266 6.99 4.96 -6.42
C GLY A 266 6.30 5.77 -7.50
N LEU A 267 5.27 6.55 -7.13
CA LEU A 267 4.59 7.44 -8.06
C LEU A 267 5.55 8.48 -8.66
N ALA A 268 6.36 9.15 -7.83
CA ALA A 268 7.33 10.15 -8.30
C ALA A 268 8.32 9.56 -9.32
N VAL A 269 8.85 8.37 -9.05
CA VAL A 269 9.76 7.66 -9.99
C VAL A 269 9.04 7.28 -11.26
N LEU A 270 7.82 6.72 -11.17
CA LEU A 270 7.04 6.31 -12.35
C LEU A 270 6.69 7.49 -13.25
N VAL A 271 6.31 8.64 -12.67
CA VAL A 271 6.05 9.88 -13.41
C VAL A 271 7.31 10.38 -14.10
N ALA A 272 8.46 10.39 -13.41
CA ALA A 272 9.73 10.79 -14.02
C ALA A 272 10.15 9.86 -15.17
N VAL A 273 9.99 8.54 -15.00
CA VAL A 273 10.28 7.54 -16.04
C VAL A 273 9.33 7.69 -17.24
N ALA A 274 8.03 7.90 -17.00
CA ALA A 274 7.05 8.11 -18.05
C ALA A 274 7.31 9.41 -18.83
N GLY A 275 7.65 10.50 -18.12
CA GLY A 275 7.94 11.80 -18.71
C GLY A 275 9.24 11.87 -19.51
N ALA A 276 10.19 10.96 -19.28
CA ALA A 276 11.45 10.88 -20.02
C ALA A 276 11.30 10.22 -21.41
N ALA A 277 10.14 9.62 -21.72
CA ALA A 277 9.94 8.92 -22.99
C ALA A 277 9.55 9.86 -24.13
N ALA A 278 9.95 9.49 -25.36
CA ALA A 278 9.71 10.29 -26.57
C ALA A 278 8.23 10.34 -27.02
N SER A 279 7.36 9.50 -26.46
CA SER A 279 5.92 9.52 -26.72
C SER A 279 5.12 9.10 -25.49
N PRO A 280 3.87 9.58 -25.32
CA PRO A 280 3.03 9.21 -24.17
C PRO A 280 2.83 7.68 -24.02
N VAL A 281 2.64 6.98 -25.15
CA VAL A 281 2.48 5.51 -25.17
C VAL A 281 3.80 4.80 -24.82
N GLY A 282 4.94 5.34 -25.29
CA GLY A 282 6.27 4.85 -24.91
C GLY A 282 6.57 5.03 -23.43
N GLY A 283 6.15 6.16 -22.85
CA GLY A 283 6.25 6.47 -21.43
C GLY A 283 5.45 5.50 -20.57
N LEU A 284 4.21 5.24 -20.97
CA LEU A 284 3.36 4.27 -20.28
C LEU A 284 3.95 2.85 -20.32
N ARG A 285 4.46 2.39 -21.48
CA ARG A 285 5.12 1.08 -21.57
C ARG A 285 6.36 1.00 -20.69
N THR A 286 7.20 2.04 -20.71
CA THR A 286 8.43 2.08 -19.91
C THR A 286 8.11 2.08 -18.41
N ALA A 287 7.10 2.84 -18.00
CA ALA A 287 6.61 2.84 -16.63
C ALA A 287 6.14 1.44 -16.21
N VAL A 288 5.32 0.76 -17.02
CA VAL A 288 4.84 -0.59 -16.70
C VAL A 288 5.98 -1.61 -16.56
N PHE A 289 6.97 -1.58 -17.45
CA PHE A 289 8.15 -2.44 -17.34
C PHE A 289 9.00 -2.11 -16.09
N ALA A 290 9.15 -0.83 -15.77
CA ALA A 290 9.82 -0.41 -14.54
C ALA A 290 9.08 -0.93 -13.30
N THR A 291 7.74 -0.82 -13.26
CA THR A 291 6.91 -1.34 -12.18
C THR A 291 7.05 -2.85 -12.02
N ALA A 292 7.05 -3.60 -13.13
CA ALA A 292 7.27 -5.05 -13.12
C ALA A 292 8.68 -5.41 -12.60
N GLY A 293 9.70 -4.64 -12.99
CA GLY A 293 11.06 -4.80 -12.48
C GLY A 293 11.15 -4.54 -10.97
N VAL A 294 10.51 -3.48 -10.47
CA VAL A 294 10.43 -3.16 -9.03
C VAL A 294 9.70 -4.26 -8.27
N ALA A 295 8.61 -4.81 -8.81
CA ALA A 295 7.90 -5.95 -8.21
C ALA A 295 8.78 -7.21 -8.16
N ALA A 296 9.57 -7.48 -9.21
CA ALA A 296 10.52 -8.59 -9.23
C ALA A 296 11.66 -8.42 -8.21
N VAL A 297 12.18 -7.19 -8.04
CA VAL A 297 13.14 -6.87 -6.97
C VAL A 297 12.49 -7.05 -5.59
N GLY A 298 11.21 -6.66 -5.44
CA GLY A 298 10.42 -6.97 -4.25
C GLY A 298 10.35 -8.46 -3.96
N ALA A 299 10.18 -9.30 -4.98
CA ALA A 299 10.20 -10.76 -4.82
C ALA A 299 11.56 -11.25 -4.31
N LEU A 300 12.67 -10.68 -4.79
CA LEU A 300 14.00 -10.96 -4.26
C LEU A 300 14.16 -10.50 -2.80
N ALA A 301 13.62 -9.33 -2.43
CA ALA A 301 13.59 -8.89 -1.05
C ALA A 301 12.78 -9.84 -0.16
N ALA A 302 11.64 -10.36 -0.66
CA ALA A 302 10.85 -11.36 0.05
C ALA A 302 11.61 -12.69 0.24
N LEU A 303 12.60 -13.03 -0.60
CA LEU A 303 13.45 -14.20 -0.34
C LEU A 303 14.32 -14.05 0.91
N ALA A 304 14.53 -12.82 1.40
CA ALA A 304 15.29 -12.52 2.61
C ALA A 304 14.55 -12.86 3.91
N PHE A 305 13.25 -13.16 3.86
CA PHE A 305 12.53 -13.78 4.98
C PHE A 305 13.19 -15.11 5.35
N ARG A 306 13.33 -15.38 6.65
CA ARG A 306 13.84 -16.68 7.10
C ARG A 306 12.86 -17.78 6.64
N ARG A 307 13.37 -18.83 6.01
CA ARG A 307 12.61 -20.07 5.83
C ARG A 307 12.34 -20.61 7.23
N ARG A 308 11.07 -20.67 7.64
CA ARG A 308 10.69 -21.54 8.75
C ARG A 308 10.81 -22.96 8.23
N GLU A 309 11.91 -23.63 8.55
CA GLU A 309 11.90 -25.10 8.58
C GLU A 309 10.92 -25.50 9.68
N ASP A 310 10.00 -26.40 9.34
CA ASP A 310 8.97 -26.93 10.24
C ASP A 310 9.57 -27.48 11.54
N ARG A 311 9.67 -26.63 12.57
CA ARG A 311 9.84 -27.05 13.97
C ARG A 311 8.49 -27.06 14.67
N ALA A 312 7.53 -27.77 14.08
CA ALA A 312 6.23 -28.05 14.70
C ALA A 312 5.80 -29.52 14.60
N LEU A 313 6.76 -30.46 14.41
CA LEU A 313 6.53 -31.90 14.49
C LEU A 313 7.70 -32.64 15.19
N ARG A 314 8.10 -32.17 16.37
CA ARG A 314 8.82 -32.99 17.35
C ARG A 314 8.24 -32.77 18.73
#